data_AF-A0A963A1G5-F1
#
_entry.id   AF-A0A963A1G5-F1
#
_cell.length_a   1.000
_cell.length_b   1.000
_cell.length_c   1.000
_cell.angle_alpha   90.00
_cell.angle_beta   90.00
_cell.angle_gamma   90.00
#
_symmetry.space_group_name_H-M   'P 1'
#
loop_
_entity.id
_entity.type
_entity.pdbx_description
1 polymer ?
#
loop_
_entity_poly.entity_id
_entity_poly.type
_entity_poly.pdbx_seq_one_letter_code
_entity_poly.pdbx_strand_id
1 'polypeptide(L)'
;MLTDSDLSALLITLQLAALTTLILLLLGTPFAWWLARSRWRFRYLLEAVVALPLVLPPTVLGFYLLVALGPQGPIGVLLQALGGQSIAFTFTGLVIGSVCYSLPFVVQPLQNAFAAIDQRLLEAAATLRA
;
A
#
# COMPACT_ATOMS: atom_id res chain seq x y z
N MET A 1 14.61 32.30 6.38
CA MET A 1 13.26 32.53 5.83
C MET A 1 12.95 31.36 4.93
N LEU A 2 11.80 30.70 5.10
CA LEU A 2 11.39 29.63 4.18
C LEU A 2 11.12 30.25 2.81
N THR A 3 11.61 29.62 1.74
CA THR A 3 11.32 30.04 0.38
C THR A 3 9.97 29.47 -0.08
N ASP A 4 9.37 30.05 -1.12
CA ASP A 4 8.12 29.54 -1.69
C ASP A 4 8.24 28.09 -2.17
N SER A 5 9.44 27.72 -2.66
CA SER A 5 9.77 26.34 -3.05
C SER A 5 9.75 25.37 -1.87
N ASP A 6 10.23 25.80 -0.69
CA ASP A 6 10.22 24.97 0.52
C ASP A 6 8.78 24.71 0.98
N LEU A 7 7.92 25.74 0.93
CA LEU A 7 6.50 25.61 1.26
C LEU A 7 5.78 24.68 0.29
N SER A 8 6.08 24.77 -1.02
CA SER A 8 5.51 23.87 -2.03
C SER A 8 5.92 22.41 -1.79
N ALA A 9 7.20 22.15 -1.53
CA ALA A 9 7.71 20.81 -1.24
C ALA A 9 7.06 20.20 0.01
N LEU A 10 6.89 21.01 1.07
CA LEU A 10 6.18 20.59 2.29
C LEU A 10 4.72 20.23 2.01
N LEU A 11 4.00 21.06 1.24
CA LEU A 11 2.61 20.80 0.88
C LEU A 11 2.44 19.51 0.07
N ILE A 12 3.29 19.29 -0.95
CA ILE A 12 3.25 18.07 -1.76
C ILE A 12 3.54 16.84 -0.91
N THR A 13 4.54 16.92 -0.02
CA THR A 13 4.89 15.82 0.89
C THR A 13 3.72 15.50 1.83
N LEU A 14 3.08 16.52 2.39
CA LEU A 14 1.94 16.34 3.29
C LEU A 14 0.74 15.73 2.56
N GLN A 15 0.42 16.20 1.35
CA GLN A 15 -0.64 15.64 0.52
C GLN A 15 -0.36 14.18 0.17
N LEU A 16 0.88 13.87 -0.25
CA LEU A 16 1.31 12.51 -0.57
C LEU A 16 1.18 11.59 0.64
N ALA A 17 1.69 12.01 1.80
CA ALA A 17 1.64 11.23 3.03
C ALA A 17 0.20 10.98 3.51
N ALA A 18 -0.64 12.02 3.51
CA ALA A 18 -2.04 11.91 3.91
C ALA A 18 -2.81 10.95 3.00
N LEU A 19 -2.68 11.12 1.68
CA LEU A 19 -3.38 10.28 0.70
C LEU A 19 -2.90 8.83 0.74
N THR A 20 -1.58 8.62 0.81
CA THR A 20 -0.99 7.27 0.93
C THR A 20 -1.48 6.58 2.20
N THR A 21 -1.48 7.28 3.34
CA THR A 21 -1.95 6.74 4.62
C THR A 21 -3.43 6.39 4.55
N LEU A 22 -4.26 7.27 3.99
CA LEU A 22 -5.69 7.01 3.83
C LEU A 22 -5.96 5.76 2.98
N ILE A 23 -5.28 5.64 1.83
CA ILE A 23 -5.41 4.47 0.95
C ILE A 23 -4.99 3.20 1.68
N LEU A 24 -3.85 3.23 2.38
CA LEU A 24 -3.35 2.07 3.12
C LEU A 24 -4.25 1.69 4.30
N LEU A 25 -4.86 2.64 4.99
CA LEU A 25 -5.82 2.33 6.06
C LEU A 25 -7.11 1.75 5.49
N LEU A 26 -7.65 2.33 4.42
CA LEU A 26 -8.90 1.86 3.82
C LEU A 26 -8.76 0.46 3.20
N LEU A 27 -7.64 0.18 2.52
CA LEU A 27 -7.43 -1.09 1.82
C LEU A 27 -6.61 -2.09 2.65
N GLY A 28 -5.57 -1.63 3.31
CA GLY A 28 -4.64 -2.47 4.07
C GLY A 28 -5.25 -3.01 5.36
N THR A 29 -6.13 -2.28 6.03
CA THR A 29 -6.79 -2.76 7.26
C THR A 29 -7.70 -3.97 7.02
N PRO A 30 -8.70 -3.93 6.11
CA PRO A 30 -9.52 -5.10 5.83
C PRO A 30 -8.69 -6.26 5.26
N PHE A 31 -7.68 -5.95 4.44
CA PHE A 31 -6.77 -6.96 3.90
C PHE A 31 -5.94 -7.65 4.99
N ALA A 32 -5.38 -6.90 5.95
CA ALA A 32 -4.62 -7.44 7.07
C ALA A 32 -5.51 -8.26 8.02
N TRP A 33 -6.74 -7.81 8.27
CA TRP A 33 -7.72 -8.57 9.05
C TRP A 33 -8.06 -9.91 8.38
N TRP A 34 -8.31 -9.88 7.07
CA TRP A 34 -8.57 -11.08 6.30
C TRP A 34 -7.36 -12.03 6.34
N LEU A 35 -6.15 -11.51 6.17
CA LEU A 35 -4.92 -12.32 6.21
C LEU A 35 -4.66 -12.95 7.59
N ALA A 36 -4.95 -12.22 8.66
CA ALA A 36 -4.81 -12.72 10.04
C ALA A 36 -5.74 -13.89 10.35
N ARG A 37 -6.93 -13.94 9.75
CA ARG A 37 -7.96 -14.97 10.05
C ARG A 37 -8.20 -16.00 8.97
N SER A 38 -7.74 -15.75 7.76
CA SER A 38 -7.96 -16.64 6.64
C SER A 38 -7.24 -17.99 6.84
N ARG A 39 -7.99 -19.08 6.64
CA ARG A 39 -7.44 -20.45 6.57
C ARG A 39 -7.00 -20.82 5.15
N TRP A 40 -6.94 -19.86 4.23
CA TRP A 40 -6.62 -20.13 2.84
C TRP A 40 -5.18 -20.63 2.68
N ARG A 41 -5.03 -21.76 1.99
CA ARG A 41 -3.75 -22.49 1.86
C ARG A 41 -2.66 -21.69 1.13
N PHE A 42 -3.05 -20.69 0.33
CA PHE A 42 -2.14 -19.81 -0.42
C PHE A 42 -1.90 -18.45 0.23
N ARG A 43 -2.32 -18.23 1.49
CA ARG A 43 -2.08 -16.97 2.20
C ARG A 43 -0.60 -16.55 2.24
N TYR A 44 0.30 -17.53 2.32
CA TYR A 44 1.75 -17.30 2.37
C TYR A 44 2.29 -16.61 1.11
N LEU A 45 1.65 -16.81 -0.05
CA LEU A 45 2.01 -16.12 -1.28
C LEU A 45 1.68 -14.64 -1.20
N LEU A 46 0.52 -14.31 -0.63
CA LEU A 46 0.12 -12.91 -0.44
C LEU A 46 0.97 -12.23 0.64
N GLU A 47 1.29 -12.93 1.74
CA GLU A 47 2.25 -12.44 2.74
C GLU A 47 3.63 -12.18 2.11
N ALA A 48 4.10 -13.08 1.24
CA ALA A 48 5.34 -12.88 0.51
C ALA A 48 5.27 -11.65 -0.40
N VAL A 49 4.19 -11.47 -1.17
CA VAL A 49 3.98 -10.29 -2.02
C VAL A 49 3.99 -8.99 -1.20
N VAL A 50 3.32 -8.99 -0.05
CA VAL A 50 3.29 -7.83 0.87
C VAL A 50 4.68 -7.54 1.42
N ALA A 51 5.49 -8.56 1.67
CA ALA A 51 6.84 -8.45 2.19
C ALA A 51 7.90 -8.15 1.12
N LEU A 52 7.59 -8.28 -0.18
CA LEU A 52 8.53 -8.00 -1.27
C LEU A 52 9.23 -6.64 -1.15
N PRO A 53 8.54 -5.52 -0.79
CA PRO A 53 9.19 -4.23 -0.64
C PRO A 53 10.26 -4.19 0.46
N LEU A 54 10.20 -5.08 1.46
CA LEU A 54 11.22 -5.19 2.51
C LEU A 54 12.46 -5.95 2.03
N VAL A 55 12.28 -6.90 1.11
CA VAL A 55 13.36 -7.76 0.61
C VAL A 55 14.12 -7.08 -0.54
N LEU A 56 13.42 -6.28 -1.34
CA LEU A 56 14.02 -5.56 -2.46
C LEU A 56 14.72 -4.28 -1.98
N PRO A 57 15.93 -3.97 -2.49
CA PRO A 57 16.52 -2.66 -2.29
C PRO A 57 15.58 -1.56 -2.79
N PRO A 58 15.47 -0.41 -2.09
CA PRO A 58 14.52 0.65 -2.45
C PRO A 58 14.77 1.19 -3.88
N THR A 59 16.03 1.21 -4.32
CA THR A 59 16.38 1.61 -5.69
C THR A 59 15.86 0.62 -6.74
N VAL A 60 15.92 -0.69 -6.47
CA VAL A 60 15.42 -1.73 -7.38
C VAL A 60 13.90 -1.68 -7.45
N LEU A 61 13.23 -1.49 -6.31
CA LEU A 61 11.79 -1.28 -6.25
C LEU A 61 11.37 -0.05 -7.06
N GLY A 62 12.06 1.08 -6.89
CA GLY A 62 11.82 2.30 -7.66
C GLY A 62 12.01 2.08 -9.16
N PHE A 63 13.08 1.38 -9.57
CA PHE A 63 13.32 1.03 -10.97
C PHE A 63 12.20 0.17 -11.55
N TYR A 64 11.78 -0.90 -10.88
CA TYR A 64 10.70 -1.75 -11.39
C TYR A 64 9.36 -1.02 -11.45
N LEU A 65 9.06 -0.14 -10.49
CA LEU A 65 7.87 0.71 -10.57
C LEU A 65 7.94 1.66 -11.75
N LEU A 66 9.09 2.28 -12.01
CA LEU A 66 9.28 3.14 -13.17
C LEU A 66 9.07 2.36 -14.48
N VAL A 67 9.67 1.18 -14.60
CA VAL A 67 9.50 0.31 -15.78
C VAL A 67 8.03 -0.11 -15.93
N ALA A 68 7.34 -0.44 -14.84
CA ALA A 68 5.94 -0.86 -14.88
C ALA A 68 4.98 0.27 -15.26
N LEU A 69 5.17 1.46 -14.67
CA LEU A 69 4.33 2.65 -14.82
C LEU A 69 4.70 3.50 -16.03
N GLY A 70 5.87 3.27 -16.62
CA GLY A 70 6.34 3.96 -17.82
C GLY A 70 5.47 3.64 -19.05
N PRO A 71 5.57 4.43 -20.14
CA PRO A 71 4.69 4.30 -21.31
C PRO A 71 4.74 2.92 -21.97
N GLN A 72 5.89 2.26 -21.93
CA GLN A 72 6.10 0.94 -22.53
C GLN A 72 5.91 -0.20 -21.51
N GLY A 73 5.63 0.14 -20.25
CA GLY A 73 5.40 -0.82 -19.19
C GLY A 73 4.02 -1.47 -19.27
N PRO A 74 3.82 -2.63 -18.60
CA PRO A 74 2.53 -3.31 -18.58
C PRO A 74 1.38 -2.41 -18.11
N ILE A 75 1.61 -1.56 -17.09
CA ILE A 75 0.57 -0.65 -16.57
C ILE A 75 0.38 0.53 -17.53
N GLY A 76 1.47 1.11 -18.05
CA GLY A 76 1.39 2.24 -18.98
C GLY A 76 0.72 1.89 -20.31
N VAL A 77 0.94 0.69 -20.84
CA VAL A 77 0.27 0.18 -22.05
C VAL A 77 -1.22 -0.03 -21.79
N LEU A 78 -1.59 -0.60 -20.63
CA LEU A 78 -2.99 -0.76 -20.25
C LEU A 78 -3.70 0.59 -20.13
N LEU A 79 -3.06 1.58 -19.49
CA LEU A 79 -3.62 2.93 -19.38
C LEU A 79 -3.82 3.57 -20.76
N GLN A 80 -2.84 3.45 -21.67
CA GLN A 80 -2.97 3.97 -23.04
C GLN A 80 -4.10 3.30 -23.80
N ALA A 81 -4.29 1.99 -23.64
CA ALA A 81 -5.42 1.26 -24.24
C ALA A 81 -6.78 1.77 -23.72
N LEU A 82 -6.82 2.29 -22.49
CA LEU A 82 -8.00 2.93 -21.88
C LEU A 82 -8.10 4.43 -22.19
N GLY A 83 -7.23 4.99 -23.03
CA GLY A 83 -7.21 6.41 -23.40
C GLY A 83 -6.47 7.32 -22.41
N GLY A 84 -5.74 6.75 -21.45
CA GLY A 84 -4.96 7.48 -20.44
C GLY A 84 -3.53 7.84 -20.89
N GLN A 85 -2.86 8.65 -20.06
CA GLN A 85 -1.45 9.02 -20.23
C GLN A 85 -0.53 8.23 -19.30
N SER A 86 0.78 8.27 -19.57
CA SER A 86 1.79 7.70 -18.68
C SER A 86 1.77 8.38 -17.32
N ILE A 87 1.75 7.58 -16.26
CA ILE A 87 1.74 8.05 -14.86
C ILE A 87 3.13 8.00 -14.21
N ALA A 88 4.16 7.52 -14.92
CA ALA A 88 5.55 7.68 -14.48
C ALA A 88 5.88 9.18 -14.28
N PHE A 89 6.58 9.50 -13.19
CA PHE A 89 6.95 10.87 -12.80
C PHE A 89 5.77 11.83 -12.54
N THR A 90 4.56 11.30 -12.32
CA THR A 90 3.39 12.10 -11.91
C THR A 90 3.14 11.98 -10.41
N PHE A 91 2.31 12.88 -9.85
CA PHE A 91 1.85 12.76 -8.47
C PHE A 91 1.16 11.41 -8.21
N THR A 92 0.33 10.94 -9.15
CA THR A 92 -0.29 9.61 -9.07
C THR A 92 0.75 8.49 -9.01
N GLY A 93 1.81 8.58 -9.83
CA GLY A 93 2.94 7.65 -9.78
C GLY A 93 3.66 7.65 -8.43
N LEU A 94 3.85 8.83 -7.83
CA LEU A 94 4.39 8.97 -6.47
C LEU A 94 3.50 8.27 -5.45
N VAL A 95 2.18 8.50 -5.49
CA VAL A 95 1.22 7.85 -4.58
C VAL A 95 1.28 6.32 -4.71
N ILE A 96 1.27 5.79 -5.94
CA ILE A 96 1.37 4.34 -6.17
C ILE A 96 2.68 3.79 -5.59
N GLY A 97 3.80 4.44 -5.87
CA GLY A 97 5.10 4.01 -5.34
C GLY A 97 5.16 4.07 -3.82
N SER A 98 4.63 5.13 -3.21
CA SER A 98 4.54 5.27 -1.76
C SER A 98 3.66 4.20 -1.13
N VAL A 99 2.52 3.86 -1.74
CA VAL A 99 1.66 2.75 -1.29
C VAL A 99 2.40 1.43 -1.38
N CYS A 100 3.01 1.10 -2.52
CA CYS A 100 3.76 -0.15 -2.69
C CYS A 100 4.91 -0.28 -1.67
N TYR A 101 5.68 0.77 -1.47
CA TYR A 101 6.78 0.78 -0.49
C TYR A 101 6.28 0.66 0.95
N SER A 102 5.20 1.38 1.29
CA SER A 102 4.70 1.48 2.68
C SER A 102 3.79 0.32 3.09
N LEU A 103 3.32 -0.47 2.12
CA LEU A 103 2.40 -1.60 2.32
C LEU A 103 2.81 -2.55 3.47
N PRO A 104 4.05 -3.10 3.52
CA PRO A 104 4.43 -4.02 4.59
C PRO A 104 4.36 -3.38 5.98
N PHE A 105 4.69 -2.10 6.08
CA PHE A 105 4.73 -1.36 7.34
C PHE A 105 3.33 -1.10 7.92
N VAL A 106 2.28 -1.15 7.10
CA VAL A 106 0.89 -1.06 7.56
C VAL A 106 0.30 -2.45 7.77
N VAL A 107 0.46 -3.35 6.80
CA VAL A 107 -0.21 -4.65 6.81
C VAL A 107 0.35 -5.57 7.91
N GLN A 108 1.68 -5.65 8.09
CA GLN A 108 2.26 -6.61 9.05
C GLN A 108 1.91 -6.27 10.50
N PRO A 109 2.02 -5.01 10.98
CA PRO A 109 1.62 -4.68 12.34
C PRO A 109 0.12 -4.89 12.58
N LEU A 110 -0.73 -4.51 11.61
CA LEU A 110 -2.17 -4.74 11.72
C LEU A 110 -2.51 -6.24 11.76
N GLN A 111 -1.88 -7.05 10.91
CA GLN A 111 -2.07 -8.49 10.90
C GLN A 111 -1.68 -9.10 12.26
N ASN A 112 -0.53 -8.72 12.80
CA ASN A 112 -0.07 -9.19 14.12
C ASN A 112 -1.02 -8.77 15.24
N ALA A 113 -1.48 -7.51 15.22
CA ALA A 113 -2.44 -7.01 16.20
C ALA A 113 -3.77 -7.77 16.13
N PHE A 114 -4.30 -8.02 14.92
CA PHE A 114 -5.55 -8.78 14.75
C PHE A 114 -5.41 -10.26 15.11
N ALA A 115 -4.25 -10.86 14.84
CA ALA A 115 -3.96 -12.25 15.21
C ALA A 115 -3.79 -12.44 16.72
N ALA A 116 -3.38 -11.39 17.45
CA ALA A 116 -3.25 -11.42 18.91
C ALA A 116 -4.60 -11.37 19.64
N ILE A 117 -5.70 -11.02 18.96
CA ILE A 117 -7.03 -10.98 19.57
C ILE A 117 -7.56 -12.42 19.72
N ASP A 118 -7.80 -12.85 20.95
CA ASP A 118 -8.39 -14.16 21.25
C ASP A 118 -9.76 -14.30 20.57
N GLN A 119 -9.95 -15.41 19.87
CA GLN A 119 -11.20 -15.75 19.21
C GLN A 119 -12.41 -15.74 20.18
N ARG A 120 -12.20 -16.11 21.45
CA ARG A 120 -13.23 -16.10 22.50
C ARG A 120 -13.80 -14.71 22.77
N LEU A 121 -12.98 -13.66 22.68
CA LEU A 121 -13.44 -12.29 22.88
C LEU A 121 -14.41 -11.86 21.78
N LEU A 122 -14.21 -12.34 20.56
CA LEU A 122 -15.09 -12.02 19.43
C LEU A 122 -16.37 -12.84 19.45
N GLU A 123 -16.28 -14.09 19.90
CA GLU A 123 -17.46 -14.91 20.18
C GLU A 123 -18.33 -14.25 21.26
N ALA A 124 -17.71 -13.73 22.33
CA ALA A 124 -18.42 -12.96 23.36
C ALA A 124 -19.08 -11.70 22.79
N ALA A 125 -18.36 -10.89 21.99
CA ALA A 125 -18.94 -9.72 21.32
C ALA A 125 -20.15 -10.09 20.43
N ALA A 126 -20.03 -11.16 19.66
CA ALA A 126 -21.12 -11.66 18.82
C ALA A 126 -22.34 -12.12 19.65
N THR A 127 -22.14 -12.76 20.81
CA THR A 127 -23.25 -13.11 21.71
C THR A 127 -23.95 -11.89 22.31
N LEU A 128 -23.22 -10.79 22.49
CA LEU A 128 -23.75 -9.52 23.00
C LEU A 128 -24.31 -8.61 21.87
N ARG A 129 -24.29 -9.06 20.61
CA ARG A 129 -24.71 -8.29 19.41
C ARG A 129 -23.91 -7.00 19.21
N ALA A 130 -22.61 -7.04 19.53
CA ALA A 130 -21.66 -5.96 19.27
C ALA A 130 -20.76 -6.26 18.06
#